data_AF-A0AA38TXW3-F1
#
_entry.id   AF-A0AA38TXW3-F1
#
_cell.length_a   1.000
_cell.length_b   1.000
_cell.length_c   1.000
_cell.angle_alpha   90.00
_cell.angle_beta   90.00
_cell.angle_gamma   90.00
#
_symmetry.space_group_name_H-M   'P 1'
#
loop_
_entity.id
_entity.type
_entity.pdbx_description
1 polymer ?
#
loop_
_entity_poly.entity_id
_entity_poly.type
_entity_poly.pdbx_seq_one_letter_code
_entity_poly.pdbx_strand_id
1 'polypeptide(L)'
;MAYGGGGFAISYPLAVELERMQDRCIKRYPGLYGSDDRMQACMAELNVPLTKEPGFHQVVIDRVTPSPIKDCGCAQGPGKLDRNNGGLVDCLPDTSGKNDIYGNLLGLLSGHPVTPLVSLHHFDIIDPIFPGMKRVDALKHLLESTKFDSASIIQQSICYDKKQEWSVLVSWGFAIQIMRGIISPRELESPTRTFLNWYKVLDFTAYAFNTRPVAGHPCQQPFVFYINSTQYDKTRRQIIGIYTYYHETNPPCPWGIKSPKTIHTIVVLKHEDPNRWQKAPRKDCCRVLPSIEEGIMYLWVGHCGHNEVIEM
;
A
#
# COMPACT_ATOMS: atom_id res chain seq x y z
N MET A 1 18.84 3.34 11.79
CA MET A 1 18.00 4.16 10.91
C MET A 1 16.53 3.90 11.25
N ALA A 2 15.55 4.20 10.38
CA ALA A 2 14.18 3.71 10.57
C ALA A 2 14.22 2.24 10.98
N TYR A 3 13.66 1.90 12.15
CA TYR A 3 13.88 0.60 12.76
C TYR A 3 12.99 -0.46 12.08
N GLY A 4 13.42 -1.08 10.98
CA GLY A 4 12.81 -2.32 10.45
C GLY A 4 11.32 -2.25 10.10
N GLY A 5 10.79 -1.06 9.79
CA GLY A 5 9.36 -0.91 9.46
C GLY A 5 8.77 0.49 9.52
N GLY A 6 9.47 1.49 10.06
CA GLY A 6 9.01 2.89 10.08
C GLY A 6 9.18 3.66 8.76
N GLY A 7 9.95 3.11 7.82
CA GLY A 7 10.30 3.78 6.56
C GLY A 7 11.26 4.96 6.74
N PHE A 8 11.96 5.34 5.67
CA PHE A 8 12.82 6.52 5.63
C PHE A 8 12.64 7.23 4.29
N ALA A 9 12.95 8.52 4.24
CA ALA A 9 12.94 9.30 3.00
C ALA A 9 14.36 9.72 2.60
N ILE A 10 14.63 9.67 1.31
CA ILE A 10 15.85 10.20 0.70
C ILE A 10 15.48 11.10 -0.48
N SER A 11 16.33 12.09 -0.75
CA SER A 11 16.17 12.93 -1.94
C SER A 11 16.46 12.12 -3.21
N TYR A 12 15.84 12.51 -4.33
CA TYR A 12 16.08 11.87 -5.62
C TYR A 12 17.56 11.87 -6.05
N PRO A 13 18.32 12.99 -5.93
CA PRO A 13 19.76 12.99 -6.24
C PRO A 13 20.56 11.99 -5.41
N LEU A 14 20.23 11.85 -4.11
CA LEU A 14 20.88 10.86 -3.25
C LEU A 14 20.55 9.42 -3.67
N ALA A 15 19.30 9.16 -4.07
CA ALA A 15 18.91 7.85 -4.57
C ALA A 15 19.70 7.46 -5.84
N VAL A 16 19.94 8.40 -6.75
CA VAL A 16 20.74 8.19 -7.97
C VAL A 16 22.21 7.88 -7.65
N GLU A 17 22.82 8.57 -6.68
CA GLU A 17 24.20 8.27 -6.29
C GLU A 17 24.32 6.97 -5.50
N LEU A 18 23.35 6.66 -4.63
CA LEU A 18 23.28 5.38 -3.92
C LEU A 18 23.21 4.20 -4.90
N GLU A 19 22.35 4.27 -5.93
CA GLU A 19 22.18 3.22 -6.93
C GLU A 19 23.51 2.78 -7.57
N ARG A 20 24.44 3.71 -7.81
CA ARG A 20 25.76 3.44 -8.41
C ARG A 20 26.76 2.74 -7.49
N MET A 21 26.54 2.78 -6.18
CA MET A 21 27.49 2.29 -5.18
C MET A 21 26.93 1.26 -4.18
N GLN A 22 25.60 1.12 -4.10
CA GLN A 22 24.88 0.32 -3.11
C GLN A 22 25.43 -1.11 -3.02
N ASP A 23 25.60 -1.80 -4.15
CA ASP A 23 26.10 -3.18 -4.17
C ASP A 23 27.52 -3.33 -3.59
N ARG A 24 28.40 -2.34 -3.84
CA ARG A 24 29.76 -2.35 -3.30
C ARG A 24 29.77 -1.98 -1.81
N CYS A 25 28.92 -1.03 -1.43
CA CYS A 25 28.77 -0.61 -0.04
C CYS A 25 28.22 -1.73 0.86
N ILE A 26 27.14 -2.39 0.45
CA ILE A 26 26.52 -3.48 1.23
C ILE A 26 27.55 -4.59 1.53
N LYS A 27 28.44 -4.89 0.58
CA LYS A 27 29.52 -5.86 0.75
C LYS A 27 30.61 -5.43 1.76
N ARG A 28 30.81 -4.13 1.97
CA ARG A 28 31.75 -3.60 2.98
C ARG A 28 31.23 -3.72 4.40
N TYR A 29 29.90 -3.82 4.58
CA TYR A 29 29.27 -3.90 5.88
C TYR A 29 28.51 -5.22 6.12
N PRO A 30 29.19 -6.39 6.03
CA PRO A 30 28.53 -7.68 6.18
C PRO A 30 27.98 -7.91 7.60
N GLY A 31 28.58 -7.28 8.61
CA GLY A 31 28.21 -7.40 10.01
C GLY A 31 27.04 -6.52 10.46
N LEU A 32 26.52 -5.63 9.60
CA LEU A 32 25.34 -4.83 9.92
C LEU A 32 24.06 -5.65 9.73
N TYR A 33 23.17 -5.55 10.71
CA TYR A 33 21.90 -6.29 10.78
C TYR A 33 20.80 -5.55 10.01
N GLY A 34 20.13 -6.25 9.10
CA GLY A 34 19.01 -5.69 8.33
C GLY A 34 19.42 -4.74 7.19
N SER A 35 18.42 -4.40 6.36
CA SER A 35 18.60 -3.46 5.24
C SER A 35 18.85 -2.04 5.72
N ASP A 36 18.18 -1.62 6.80
CA ASP A 36 18.17 -0.23 7.24
C ASP A 36 19.55 0.18 7.76
N ASP A 37 20.23 -0.63 8.58
CA ASP A 37 21.57 -0.28 9.05
C ASP A 37 22.59 -0.24 7.92
N ARG A 38 22.46 -1.13 6.92
CA ARG A 38 23.33 -1.14 5.74
C ARG A 38 23.12 0.09 4.87
N MET A 39 21.86 0.47 4.62
CA MET A 39 21.56 1.70 3.89
C MET A 39 22.07 2.94 4.64
N GLN A 40 22.06 2.93 5.98
CA GLN A 40 22.58 4.05 6.78
C GLN A 40 24.07 4.21 6.55
N ALA A 41 24.79 3.10 6.58
CA ALA A 41 26.22 3.09 6.33
C ALA A 41 26.56 3.59 4.92
N CYS A 42 25.78 3.18 3.90
CA CYS A 42 25.99 3.66 2.53
C CYS A 42 25.74 5.16 2.36
N MET A 43 24.72 5.71 3.02
CA MET A 43 24.50 7.16 3.02
C MET A 43 25.59 7.92 3.78
N ALA A 44 26.13 7.34 4.85
CA ALA A 44 27.24 7.91 5.59
C ALA A 44 28.53 7.98 4.74
N GLU A 45 28.78 7.01 3.85
CA GLU A 45 29.90 7.09 2.89
C GLU A 45 29.76 8.24 1.89
N LEU A 46 28.52 8.62 1.55
CA LEU A 46 28.21 9.79 0.73
C LEU A 46 28.18 11.10 1.55
N ASN A 47 28.60 11.04 2.82
CA ASN A 47 28.63 12.16 3.75
C ASN A 47 27.24 12.78 3.99
N VAL A 48 26.18 11.96 3.93
CA VAL A 48 24.81 12.36 4.23
C VAL A 48 24.43 11.86 5.63
N PRO A 49 24.21 12.77 6.60
CA PRO A 49 23.82 12.39 7.96
C PRO A 49 22.33 12.00 8.04
N LEU A 50 21.97 11.23 9.07
CA LEU A 50 20.59 10.92 9.38
C LEU A 50 19.91 12.10 10.09
N THR A 51 18.84 12.62 9.50
CA THR A 51 17.92 13.55 10.17
C THR A 51 16.78 12.76 10.80
N LYS A 52 16.50 13.03 12.09
CA LYS A 52 15.39 12.40 12.80
C LYS A 52 14.12 13.24 12.63
N GLU A 53 13.10 12.65 12.01
CA GLU A 53 11.80 13.27 11.81
C GLU A 53 10.74 12.57 12.68
N PRO A 54 10.17 13.25 13.70
CA PRO A 54 9.18 12.65 14.60
C PRO A 54 7.90 12.14 13.93
N GLY A 55 7.63 12.58 12.70
CA GLY A 55 6.45 12.16 11.92
C GLY A 55 6.57 10.79 11.23
N PHE A 56 7.75 10.16 11.27
CA PHE A 56 7.92 8.79 10.78
C PHE A 56 7.59 7.83 11.92
N HIS A 57 6.43 7.18 11.82
CA HIS A 57 5.95 6.25 12.82
C HIS A 57 6.03 4.82 12.30
N GLN A 58 6.75 3.96 13.01
CA GLN A 58 6.50 2.53 12.92
C GLN A 58 5.20 2.23 13.67
N VAL A 59 4.30 1.48 13.06
CA VAL A 59 3.10 0.99 13.76
C VAL A 59 3.58 -0.06 14.78
N VAL A 60 3.86 0.38 16.00
CA VAL A 60 4.06 -0.51 17.14
C VAL A 60 2.68 -0.76 17.75
N ILE A 61 2.09 -1.91 17.46
CA ILE A 61 0.99 -2.41 18.27
C ILE A 61 1.63 -3.13 19.45
N ASP A 62 1.63 -2.49 20.61
CA ASP A 62 1.82 -3.21 21.87
C ASP A 62 0.73 -4.27 21.93
N ARG A 63 1.09 -5.54 21.79
CA ARG A 63 0.19 -6.63 22.15
C ARG A 63 -0.08 -6.45 23.63
N VAL A 64 -1.26 -5.96 24.00
CA VAL A 64 -1.77 -6.04 25.36
C VAL A 64 -2.07 -7.51 25.65
N THR A 65 -1.03 -8.31 25.86
CA THR A 65 -1.13 -9.51 26.66
C THR A 65 -0.88 -9.07 28.11
N PRO A 66 -1.74 -9.43 29.07
CA PRO A 66 -1.44 -9.20 30.47
C PRO A 66 -0.32 -10.16 30.86
N SER A 67 0.93 -9.72 30.74
CA SER A 67 2.09 -10.41 31.28
C SER A 67 3.09 -9.38 31.76
N PRO A 68 3.72 -9.63 32.93
CA PRO A 68 4.36 -8.60 33.71
C PRO A 68 5.57 -8.03 32.95
N ILE A 69 5.64 -6.71 32.96
CA ILE A 69 6.71 -5.85 32.46
C ILE A 69 8.06 -6.56 32.52
N LYS A 70 8.60 -6.89 31.34
CA LYS A 70 10.04 -7.13 31.16
C LYS A 70 10.52 -6.13 30.12
N ASP A 71 11.33 -5.20 30.59
CA ASP A 71 11.98 -4.16 29.80
C ASP A 71 12.72 -4.76 28.60
N CYS A 72 12.34 -4.34 27.39
CA CYS A 72 13.03 -4.66 26.15
C CYS A 72 14.33 -3.85 26.06
N GLY A 73 15.45 -4.45 26.48
CA GLY A 73 16.80 -3.93 26.23
C GLY A 73 17.31 -4.31 24.84
N CYS A 74 17.74 -3.32 24.05
CA CYS A 74 18.38 -3.50 22.75
C CYS A 74 19.70 -4.27 22.88
N ALA A 75 19.94 -5.25 21.99
CA ALA A 75 21.26 -5.84 21.83
C ALA A 75 22.19 -4.87 21.07
N GLN A 76 23.22 -4.39 21.78
CA GLN A 76 24.45 -3.91 21.17
C GLN A 76 25.27 -5.10 20.65
N GLY A 77 26.01 -4.89 19.56
CA GLY A 77 26.96 -5.85 18.99
C GLY A 77 28.11 -6.26 19.91
N PRO A 78 29.07 -7.06 19.40
CA PRO A 78 29.59 -8.25 20.06
C PRO A 78 30.66 -7.94 21.11
N GLY A 79 30.56 -8.62 22.26
CA GLY A 79 31.66 -8.76 23.20
C GLY A 79 31.24 -8.66 24.66
N LYS A 80 30.87 -9.80 25.25
CA LYS A 80 31.36 -10.22 26.57
C LYS A 80 30.88 -11.65 26.87
N LEU A 81 31.87 -12.49 27.13
CA LEU A 81 31.72 -13.76 27.82
C LEU A 81 31.22 -13.43 29.23
N ASP A 82 30.08 -13.97 29.65
CA ASP A 82 29.76 -14.02 31.07
C ASP A 82 30.05 -15.43 31.60
N ARG A 83 30.96 -15.46 32.58
CA ARG A 83 31.34 -16.64 33.34
C ARG A 83 30.30 -16.79 34.44
N ASN A 84 29.77 -18.00 34.62
CA ASN A 84 28.93 -18.44 35.75
C ASN A 84 27.42 -18.29 35.56
N ASN A 85 26.83 -19.11 34.69
CA ASN A 85 25.73 -20.03 35.06
C ASN A 85 25.17 -20.66 33.78
N GLY A 86 25.10 -22.00 33.75
CA GLY A 86 24.47 -22.75 32.67
C GLY A 86 22.97 -22.49 32.62
N GLY A 87 22.56 -21.54 31.78
CA GLY A 87 21.16 -21.28 31.46
C GLY A 87 21.03 -20.99 29.96
N LEU A 88 20.19 -21.77 29.28
CA LEU A 88 19.85 -21.63 27.87
C LEU A 88 19.26 -20.23 27.64
N VAL A 89 19.96 -19.37 26.87
CA VAL A 89 19.42 -18.07 26.46
C VAL A 89 18.55 -18.31 25.23
N ASP A 90 17.28 -18.66 25.46
CA ASP A 90 16.27 -18.62 24.41
C ASP A 90 15.95 -17.15 24.10
N CYS A 91 16.47 -16.68 22.97
CA CYS A 91 15.94 -15.50 22.32
C CYS A 91 14.55 -15.86 21.80
N LEU A 92 13.49 -15.54 22.57
CA LEU A 92 12.13 -15.57 22.06
C LEU A 92 12.08 -14.70 20.79
N PRO A 93 11.43 -15.17 19.71
CA PRO A 93 11.38 -14.43 18.47
C PRO A 93 10.70 -13.09 18.72
N ASP A 94 11.30 -12.05 18.19
CA ASP A 94 10.72 -10.73 18.03
C ASP A 94 9.27 -10.86 17.55
N THR A 95 8.33 -10.64 18.48
CA THR A 95 6.88 -10.70 18.24
C THR A 95 6.33 -9.31 17.90
N SER A 96 7.20 -8.32 17.70
CA SER A 96 6.80 -7.10 17.01
C SER A 96 6.46 -7.47 15.57
N GLY A 97 5.26 -7.10 15.12
CA GLY A 97 4.80 -7.45 13.78
C GLY A 97 5.79 -6.93 12.74
N LYS A 98 6.51 -7.82 12.06
CA LYS A 98 7.32 -7.44 10.91
C LYS A 98 6.36 -7.09 9.78
N ASN A 99 6.39 -5.83 9.34
CA ASN A 99 5.54 -5.33 8.26
C ASN A 99 6.06 -5.71 6.87
N ASP A 100 7.09 -6.56 6.80
CA ASP A 100 7.58 -7.12 5.55
C ASP A 100 6.62 -8.23 5.07
N ILE A 101 6.22 -8.12 3.81
CA ILE A 101 5.23 -8.99 3.19
C ILE A 101 5.76 -9.58 1.88
N TYR A 102 5.28 -10.77 1.54
CA TYR A 102 5.61 -11.51 0.33
C TYR A 102 4.40 -11.63 -0.60
N GLY A 103 4.67 -11.76 -1.91
CA GLY A 103 3.65 -12.07 -2.91
C GLY A 103 2.86 -10.85 -3.39
N ASN A 104 1.54 -11.00 -3.54
CA ASN A 104 0.68 -10.05 -4.24
C ASN A 104 0.26 -8.87 -3.35
N LEU A 105 0.71 -7.66 -3.71
CA LEU A 105 0.45 -6.41 -2.99
C LEU A 105 -0.92 -5.78 -3.24
N LEU A 106 -1.77 -6.34 -4.11
CA LEU A 106 -3.06 -5.74 -4.50
C LEU A 106 -3.90 -5.30 -3.30
N GLY A 107 -4.06 -6.17 -2.30
CA GLY A 107 -4.85 -5.89 -1.12
C GLY A 107 -4.25 -4.82 -0.22
N LEU A 108 -2.91 -4.80 -0.07
CA LEU A 108 -2.22 -3.77 0.73
C LEU A 108 -2.33 -2.39 0.07
N LEU A 109 -1.96 -2.29 -1.21
CA LEU A 109 -1.94 -1.01 -1.91
C LEU A 109 -3.37 -0.49 -2.16
N SER A 110 -4.31 -1.35 -2.56
CA SER A 110 -5.70 -0.89 -2.74
C SER A 110 -6.39 -0.55 -1.41
N GLY A 111 -5.94 -1.17 -0.32
CA GLY A 111 -6.42 -0.97 1.04
C GLY A 111 -5.67 0.12 1.81
N HIS A 112 -4.75 0.85 1.16
CA HIS A 112 -3.89 1.78 1.86
C HIS A 112 -4.72 2.92 2.49
N PRO A 113 -4.54 3.19 3.80
CA PRO A 113 -5.32 4.21 4.50
C PRO A 113 -5.02 5.62 3.98
N VAL A 114 -5.84 6.59 4.40
CA VAL A 114 -5.72 8.00 4.03
C VAL A 114 -4.50 8.67 4.70
N THR A 115 -3.31 8.25 4.27
CA THR A 115 -2.00 8.64 4.80
C THR A 115 -0.98 8.65 3.64
N PRO A 116 0.04 9.51 3.66
CA PRO A 116 1.02 9.54 2.58
C PRO A 116 1.75 8.20 2.44
N LEU A 117 1.84 7.66 1.22
CA LEU A 117 2.73 6.54 0.95
C LEU A 117 4.17 7.08 0.87
N VAL A 118 5.01 6.70 1.83
CA VAL A 118 6.38 7.24 1.95
C VAL A 118 7.41 6.35 1.26
N SER A 119 7.39 5.05 1.55
CA SER A 119 8.38 4.12 1.03
C SER A 119 7.79 2.73 0.86
N LEU A 120 8.20 2.06 -0.21
CA LEU A 120 8.08 0.62 -0.38
C LEU A 120 9.50 0.08 -0.55
N HIS A 121 9.81 -1.01 0.14
CA HIS A 121 11.06 -1.74 -0.01
C HIS A 121 10.75 -3.21 -0.31
N HIS A 122 11.77 -4.04 -0.53
CA HIS A 122 11.59 -5.47 -0.83
C HIS A 122 10.91 -5.81 -2.17
N PHE A 123 11.14 -5.00 -3.21
CA PHE A 123 10.67 -5.29 -4.56
C PHE A 123 11.16 -6.64 -5.13
N ASP A 124 12.26 -7.18 -4.62
CA ASP A 124 12.85 -8.46 -5.02
C ASP A 124 12.00 -9.68 -4.64
N ILE A 125 11.15 -9.56 -3.60
CA ILE A 125 10.39 -10.68 -3.03
C ILE A 125 8.87 -10.57 -3.19
N ILE A 126 8.37 -9.42 -3.63
CA ILE A 126 6.96 -9.21 -3.96
C ILE A 126 6.69 -9.50 -5.42
N ASP A 127 5.45 -9.82 -5.77
CA ASP A 127 5.01 -9.89 -7.16
C ASP A 127 5.07 -8.50 -7.82
N PRO A 128 5.23 -8.40 -9.15
CA PRO A 128 5.12 -7.11 -9.83
C PRO A 128 3.80 -6.42 -9.50
N ILE A 129 3.86 -5.12 -9.20
CA ILE A 129 2.68 -4.30 -8.84
C ILE A 129 1.59 -4.40 -9.93
N PHE A 130 2.00 -4.41 -11.19
CA PHE A 130 1.11 -4.60 -12.34
C PHE A 130 1.36 -5.97 -12.97
N PRO A 131 0.32 -6.79 -13.19
CA PRO A 131 0.47 -8.08 -13.85
C PRO A 131 1.07 -7.94 -15.26
N GLY A 132 1.94 -8.87 -15.64
CA GLY A 132 2.57 -8.87 -16.97
C GLY A 132 3.71 -7.85 -17.16
N MET A 133 4.00 -7.01 -16.17
CA MET A 133 5.14 -6.09 -16.18
C MET A 133 6.31 -6.63 -15.35
N LYS A 134 7.55 -6.22 -15.69
CA LYS A 134 8.70 -6.41 -14.81
C LYS A 134 8.62 -5.43 -13.64
N ARG A 135 9.20 -5.78 -12.49
CA ARG A 135 9.16 -4.98 -11.25
C ARG A 135 9.57 -3.52 -11.43
N VAL A 136 10.67 -3.27 -12.14
CA VAL A 136 11.18 -1.91 -12.40
C VAL A 136 10.25 -1.13 -13.33
N ASP A 137 9.74 -1.77 -14.38
CA ASP A 137 8.82 -1.12 -15.32
C ASP A 137 7.48 -0.83 -14.66
N ALA A 138 6.99 -1.74 -13.81
CA ALA A 138 5.81 -1.54 -12.99
C ALA A 138 5.96 -0.35 -12.02
N LEU A 139 7.14 -0.19 -11.42
CA LEU A 139 7.42 0.96 -10.55
C LEU A 139 7.45 2.27 -11.35
N LYS A 140 8.09 2.28 -12.53
CA LYS A 140 8.08 3.44 -13.43
C LYS A 140 6.66 3.82 -13.82
N HIS A 141 5.84 2.81 -14.16
CA HIS A 141 4.42 2.97 -14.51
C HIS A 141 3.61 3.58 -13.35
N LEU A 142 3.78 3.06 -12.13
CA LEU A 142 3.14 3.62 -10.93
C LEU A 142 3.50 5.10 -10.72
N LEU A 143 4.78 5.44 -10.93
CA LEU A 143 5.30 6.80 -10.80
C LEU A 143 4.87 7.75 -11.92
N GLU A 144 4.22 7.28 -13.00
CA GLU A 144 3.66 8.20 -13.99
C GLU A 144 2.48 8.99 -13.42
N SER A 145 1.66 8.33 -12.61
CA SER A 145 0.50 8.95 -11.93
C SER A 145 0.91 10.00 -10.90
N THR A 146 2.08 9.82 -10.26
CA THR A 146 2.59 10.76 -9.25
C THR A 146 3.03 12.09 -9.86
N LYS A 147 3.32 12.14 -11.17
CA LYS A 147 3.65 13.38 -11.88
C LYS A 147 2.47 14.35 -11.92
N PHE A 148 1.24 13.83 -11.85
CA PHE A 148 0.02 14.62 -11.90
C PHE A 148 -0.56 14.87 -10.50
N ASP A 149 -0.50 13.86 -9.63
CA ASP A 149 -0.94 13.98 -8.24
C ASP A 149 -0.21 12.97 -7.36
N SER A 150 0.96 13.38 -6.87
CA SER A 150 1.78 12.60 -5.94
C SER A 150 1.15 12.50 -4.55
N ALA A 151 0.41 13.52 -4.12
CA ALA A 151 -0.20 13.57 -2.80
C ALA A 151 -1.32 12.53 -2.67
N SER A 152 -2.00 12.20 -3.77
CA SER A 152 -3.09 11.23 -3.76
C SER A 152 -2.69 9.81 -4.14
N ILE A 153 -1.41 9.52 -4.40
CA ILE A 153 -1.00 8.18 -4.88
C ILE A 153 -1.42 7.10 -3.89
N ILE A 154 -2.03 6.04 -4.42
CA ILE A 154 -2.49 4.86 -3.69
C ILE A 154 -3.57 5.17 -2.63
N GLN A 155 -4.04 6.43 -2.54
CA GLN A 155 -5.10 6.81 -1.62
C GLN A 155 -6.41 6.13 -1.99
N GLN A 156 -7.02 5.53 -0.98
CA GLN A 156 -8.29 4.85 -1.11
C GLN A 156 -9.47 5.85 -1.11
N SER A 157 -10.41 5.63 -2.04
CA SER A 157 -11.72 6.26 -2.07
C SER A 157 -12.78 5.18 -2.32
N ILE A 158 -13.96 5.33 -1.72
CA ILE A 158 -15.04 4.33 -1.79
C ILE A 158 -16.27 4.98 -2.38
N CYS A 159 -16.93 4.30 -3.31
CA CYS A 159 -18.20 4.69 -3.90
C CYS A 159 -19.08 3.48 -4.18
N TYR A 160 -20.37 3.74 -4.37
CA TYR A 160 -21.36 2.70 -4.64
C TYR A 160 -22.12 3.00 -5.92
N ASP A 161 -22.29 1.99 -6.77
CA ASP A 161 -23.29 2.02 -7.84
C ASP A 161 -24.59 1.43 -7.30
N LYS A 162 -25.48 2.31 -6.82
CA LYS A 162 -26.77 1.91 -6.24
C LYS A 162 -27.69 1.22 -7.25
N LYS A 163 -27.52 1.45 -8.56
CA LYS A 163 -28.37 0.84 -9.60
C LYS A 163 -28.00 -0.62 -9.85
N GLN A 164 -26.70 -0.92 -9.77
CA GLN A 164 -26.17 -2.27 -10.03
C GLN A 164 -25.82 -3.03 -8.75
N GLU A 165 -26.02 -2.39 -7.59
CA GLU A 165 -25.65 -2.90 -6.26
C GLU A 165 -24.17 -3.29 -6.19
N TRP A 166 -23.29 -2.39 -6.64
CA TRP A 166 -21.84 -2.62 -6.63
C TRP A 166 -21.13 -1.70 -5.64
N SER A 167 -20.10 -2.27 -5.00
CA SER A 167 -19.11 -1.51 -4.25
C SER A 167 -17.88 -1.26 -5.11
N VAL A 168 -17.45 -0.01 -5.20
CA VAL A 168 -16.31 0.41 -6.01
C VAL A 168 -15.23 0.97 -5.07
N LEU A 169 -14.09 0.31 -5.07
CA LEU A 169 -12.90 0.70 -4.32
C LEU A 169 -11.89 1.31 -5.30
N VAL A 170 -11.58 2.59 -5.14
CA VAL A 170 -10.63 3.31 -5.99
C VAL A 170 -9.33 3.52 -5.21
N SER A 171 -8.21 3.03 -5.75
CA SER A 171 -6.86 3.38 -5.29
C SER A 171 -6.16 4.17 -6.38
N TRP A 172 -6.04 5.48 -6.17
CA TRP A 172 -5.58 6.41 -7.20
C TRP A 172 -4.17 6.07 -7.70
N GLY A 173 -4.00 5.97 -9.02
CA GLY A 173 -2.71 5.69 -9.65
C GLY A 173 -2.28 4.23 -9.59
N PHE A 174 -3.10 3.33 -9.01
CA PHE A 174 -2.80 1.91 -8.93
C PHE A 174 -3.92 1.04 -9.51
N ALA A 175 -5.02 0.83 -8.77
CA ALA A 175 -6.04 -0.14 -9.14
C ALA A 175 -7.45 0.26 -8.63
N ILE A 176 -8.47 -0.19 -9.35
CA ILE A 176 -9.88 -0.09 -8.95
C ILE A 176 -10.42 -1.51 -8.81
N GLN A 177 -11.15 -1.77 -7.72
CA GLN A 177 -11.84 -3.03 -7.49
C GLN A 177 -13.34 -2.80 -7.46
N ILE A 178 -14.08 -3.51 -8.33
CA ILE A 178 -15.54 -3.54 -8.30
C ILE A 178 -15.98 -4.88 -7.70
N MET A 179 -16.76 -4.83 -6.63
CA MET A 179 -17.33 -6.00 -5.95
C MET A 179 -18.84 -6.00 -6.09
N ARG A 180 -19.45 -7.17 -6.24
CA ARG A 180 -20.92 -7.29 -6.21
C ARG A 180 -21.42 -7.20 -4.78
N GLY A 181 -22.55 -6.54 -4.59
CA GLY A 181 -23.13 -6.25 -3.29
C GLY A 181 -22.61 -4.93 -2.70
N ILE A 182 -23.38 -4.37 -1.78
CA ILE A 182 -23.03 -3.20 -0.99
C ILE A 182 -22.27 -3.66 0.26
N ILE A 183 -20.96 -3.39 0.29
CA ILE A 183 -20.04 -3.77 1.37
C ILE A 183 -19.76 -2.52 2.21
N SER A 184 -19.76 -2.68 3.53
CA SER A 184 -19.56 -1.55 4.44
C SER A 184 -18.19 -0.88 4.26
N PRO A 185 -18.08 0.45 4.43
CA PRO A 185 -16.79 1.15 4.31
C PRO A 185 -15.73 0.59 5.28
N ARG A 186 -16.13 0.24 6.50
CA ARG A 186 -15.24 -0.37 7.50
C ARG A 186 -14.58 -1.66 7.02
N GLU A 187 -15.33 -2.47 6.27
CA GLU A 187 -14.80 -3.70 5.69
C GLU A 187 -13.92 -3.41 4.47
N LEU A 188 -14.29 -2.43 3.62
CA LEU A 188 -13.50 -2.01 2.45
C LEU A 188 -12.19 -1.29 2.80
N GLU A 189 -12.14 -0.61 3.94
CA GLU A 189 -10.93 0.04 4.48
C GLU A 189 -9.91 -0.99 4.99
N SER A 190 -10.33 -2.21 5.34
CA SER A 190 -9.42 -3.27 5.74
C SER A 190 -8.80 -3.93 4.50
N PRO A 191 -7.46 -3.96 4.36
CA PRO A 191 -6.79 -4.58 3.22
C PRO A 191 -7.10 -6.08 3.14
N THR A 192 -7.43 -6.55 1.94
CA THR A 192 -7.61 -7.98 1.67
C THR A 192 -6.26 -8.70 1.78
N ARG A 193 -6.22 -9.87 2.43
CA ARG A 193 -5.01 -10.70 2.57
C ARG A 193 -4.61 -11.39 1.25
N THR A 194 -4.14 -10.61 0.28
CA THR A 194 -3.55 -11.12 -0.97
C THR A 194 -2.05 -11.42 -0.84
N PHE A 195 -1.45 -11.04 0.29
CA PHE A 195 -0.04 -11.17 0.61
C PHE A 195 0.20 -12.13 1.78
N LEU A 196 1.44 -12.60 1.89
CA LEU A 196 1.92 -13.47 2.96
C LEU A 196 2.83 -12.69 3.91
N ASN A 197 2.99 -13.18 5.15
CA ASN A 197 3.96 -12.62 6.07
C ASN A 197 5.40 -12.98 5.65
N TRP A 198 6.39 -12.42 6.36
CA TRP A 198 7.82 -12.71 6.12
C TRP A 198 8.17 -14.22 6.10
N TYR A 199 7.45 -15.03 6.89
CA TYR A 199 7.64 -16.48 6.96
C TYR A 199 6.88 -17.25 5.88
N LYS A 200 6.23 -16.56 4.94
CA LYS A 200 5.40 -17.12 3.86
C LYS A 200 4.19 -17.91 4.38
N VAL A 201 3.67 -17.52 5.53
CA VAL A 201 2.48 -18.11 6.17
C VAL A 201 1.32 -17.14 6.10
N LEU A 202 0.11 -17.67 5.85
CA LEU A 202 -1.16 -16.95 5.93
C LEU A 202 -1.59 -16.76 7.40
N ASP A 203 -0.85 -15.97 8.16
CA ASP A 203 -1.18 -15.64 9.55
C ASP A 203 -1.63 -14.18 9.66
N PHE A 204 -2.87 -13.96 10.08
CA PHE A 204 -3.44 -12.62 10.26
C PHE A 204 -2.92 -11.91 11.52
N THR A 205 -2.35 -12.65 12.48
CA THR A 205 -1.78 -12.09 13.72
C THR A 205 -0.34 -11.60 13.56
N ALA A 206 0.25 -11.85 12.39
CA ALA A 206 1.65 -11.53 12.09
C ALA A 206 1.85 -10.09 11.58
N TYR A 207 0.78 -9.35 11.31
CA TYR A 207 0.84 -7.97 10.78
C TYR A 207 0.53 -6.94 11.88
N ALA A 208 1.14 -5.76 11.79
CA ALA A 208 0.83 -4.64 12.69
C ALA A 208 -0.45 -3.86 12.28
N PHE A 209 -1.30 -4.43 11.41
CA PHE A 209 -2.54 -3.81 10.95
C PHE A 209 -3.62 -4.86 10.71
N ASN A 210 -4.87 -4.42 10.82
CA ASN A 210 -6.01 -5.29 10.57
C ASN A 210 -6.12 -5.62 9.09
N THR A 211 -6.35 -6.89 8.78
CA THR A 211 -6.55 -7.38 7.42
C THR A 211 -7.84 -8.18 7.35
N ARG A 212 -8.45 -8.25 6.17
CA ARG A 212 -9.64 -9.08 5.93
C ARG A 212 -9.29 -10.31 5.09
N PRO A 213 -9.98 -11.45 5.29
CA PRO A 213 -9.78 -12.62 4.42
C PRO A 213 -10.09 -12.30 2.96
N VAL A 214 -9.46 -13.04 2.04
CA VAL A 214 -9.91 -13.10 0.65
C VAL A 214 -11.34 -13.65 0.65
N ALA A 215 -12.23 -13.03 -0.11
CA ALA A 215 -13.62 -13.44 -0.17
C ALA A 215 -13.73 -14.90 -0.64
N GLY A 216 -14.31 -15.75 0.21
CA GLY A 216 -14.48 -17.17 -0.12
C GLY A 216 -15.64 -17.42 -1.09
N HIS A 217 -16.62 -16.50 -1.16
CA HIS A 217 -17.77 -16.66 -2.01
C HIS A 217 -17.49 -16.15 -3.44
N PRO A 218 -17.75 -16.96 -4.50
CA PRO A 218 -17.53 -16.60 -5.91
C PRO A 218 -18.05 -15.22 -6.33
N CYS A 219 -19.22 -14.84 -5.84
CA CYS A 219 -19.83 -13.54 -6.17
C CYS A 219 -19.11 -12.32 -5.59
N GLN A 220 -18.40 -12.50 -4.48
CA GLN A 220 -17.69 -11.43 -3.77
C GLN A 220 -16.27 -11.23 -4.30
N GLN A 221 -15.82 -12.07 -5.25
CA GLN A 221 -14.53 -11.88 -5.90
C GLN A 221 -14.50 -10.52 -6.63
N PRO A 222 -13.50 -9.67 -6.37
CA PRO A 222 -13.40 -8.35 -6.98
C PRO A 222 -13.01 -8.44 -8.46
N PHE A 223 -13.59 -7.56 -9.27
CA PHE A 223 -13.14 -7.27 -10.63
C PHE A 223 -12.09 -6.17 -10.57
N VAL A 224 -10.86 -6.48 -10.97
CA VAL A 224 -9.72 -5.56 -10.82
C VAL A 224 -9.44 -4.84 -12.14
N PHE A 225 -9.27 -3.53 -12.05
CA PHE A 225 -8.91 -2.66 -13.16
C PHE A 225 -7.62 -1.93 -12.78
N TYR A 226 -6.53 -2.14 -13.51
CA TYR A 226 -5.28 -1.44 -13.25
C TYR A 226 -5.20 -0.16 -14.06
N ILE A 227 -4.48 0.83 -13.54
CA ILE A 227 -4.24 2.05 -14.29
C ILE A 227 -3.44 1.73 -15.56
N ASN A 228 -3.92 2.24 -16.69
CA ASN A 228 -3.28 2.11 -17.99
C ASN A 228 -2.58 3.42 -18.40
N SER A 229 -3.21 4.56 -18.16
CA SER A 229 -2.58 5.87 -18.41
C SER A 229 -3.19 6.97 -17.56
N THR A 230 -2.40 8.01 -17.34
CA THR A 230 -2.85 9.25 -16.69
C THR A 230 -2.63 10.42 -17.65
N GLN A 231 -3.63 11.28 -17.78
CA GLN A 231 -3.64 12.44 -18.65
C GLN A 231 -4.09 13.68 -17.88
N TYR A 232 -3.73 14.86 -18.38
CA TYR A 232 -4.19 16.13 -17.83
C TYR A 232 -4.91 16.95 -18.90
N ASP A 233 -6.20 17.20 -18.68
CA ASP A 233 -6.99 18.10 -19.50
C ASP A 233 -6.78 19.54 -19.03
N LYS A 234 -6.00 20.29 -19.82
CA LYS A 234 -5.70 21.71 -19.56
C LYS A 234 -6.94 22.60 -19.63
N THR A 235 -7.93 22.25 -20.45
CA THR A 235 -9.14 23.04 -20.66
C THR A 235 -10.03 22.98 -19.44
N ARG A 236 -10.22 21.77 -18.90
CA ARG A 236 -11.06 21.52 -17.73
C ARG A 236 -10.30 21.60 -16.40
N ARG A 237 -8.96 21.73 -16.45
CA ARG A 237 -8.05 21.65 -15.28
C ARG A 237 -8.32 20.39 -14.46
N GLN A 238 -8.36 19.26 -15.16
CA GLN A 238 -8.72 17.96 -14.61
C GLN A 238 -7.67 16.92 -14.95
N ILE A 239 -7.36 16.09 -13.96
CA ILE A 239 -6.56 14.89 -14.13
C ILE A 239 -7.51 13.75 -14.49
N ILE A 240 -7.14 12.98 -15.49
CA ILE A 240 -7.91 11.86 -16.02
C ILE A 240 -7.06 10.60 -15.87
N GLY A 241 -7.51 9.66 -15.06
CA GLY A 241 -6.92 8.32 -14.96
C GLY A 241 -7.75 7.31 -15.74
N ILE A 242 -7.13 6.59 -16.67
CA ILE A 242 -7.77 5.54 -17.45
C ILE A 242 -7.33 4.19 -16.90
N TYR A 243 -8.30 3.37 -16.49
CA TYR A 243 -8.07 2.04 -15.92
C TYR A 243 -8.69 0.98 -16.83
N THR A 244 -7.95 -0.11 -17.06
CA THR A 244 -8.37 -1.19 -17.94
C THR A 244 -8.58 -2.46 -17.15
N TYR A 245 -9.63 -3.21 -17.52
CA TYR A 245 -9.97 -4.46 -16.87
C TYR A 245 -8.84 -5.48 -17.00
N TYR A 246 -8.43 -6.05 -15.87
CA TYR A 246 -7.53 -7.19 -15.86
C TYR A 246 -8.36 -8.46 -15.98
N HIS A 247 -8.25 -9.12 -17.13
CA HIS A 247 -9.04 -10.30 -17.45
C HIS A 247 -8.65 -11.50 -16.57
N GLU A 248 -9.35 -11.67 -15.45
CA GLU A 248 -9.31 -12.88 -14.65
C GLU A 248 -10.53 -13.78 -14.92
N THR A 249 -10.30 -15.09 -14.83
CA THR A 249 -11.34 -16.10 -14.78
C THR A 249 -12.17 -15.92 -13.52
N ASN A 250 -13.36 -15.35 -13.68
CA ASN A 250 -14.31 -15.20 -12.59
C ASN A 250 -15.33 -16.36 -12.64
N PRO A 251 -15.52 -17.09 -11.53
CA PRO A 251 -16.54 -18.13 -11.44
C PRO A 251 -17.95 -17.54 -11.63
N PRO A 252 -18.92 -18.36 -12.08
CA PRO A 252 -20.32 -17.92 -12.17
C PRO A 252 -20.86 -17.56 -10.78
N CYS A 253 -21.67 -16.51 -10.72
CA CYS A 253 -22.22 -15.96 -9.49
C CYS A 253 -23.74 -16.21 -9.41
N PRO A 254 -24.25 -16.88 -8.36
CA PRO A 254 -25.69 -17.16 -8.22
C PRO A 254 -26.57 -15.99 -7.72
N TRP A 255 -26.00 -14.85 -7.31
CA TRP A 255 -26.77 -13.77 -6.65
C TRP A 255 -27.71 -12.98 -7.57
N GLY A 256 -27.78 -13.27 -8.87
CA GLY A 256 -28.62 -12.52 -9.82
C GLY A 256 -28.20 -11.07 -10.06
N ILE A 257 -27.14 -10.59 -9.38
CA ILE A 257 -26.57 -9.26 -9.54
C ILE A 257 -25.80 -9.18 -10.87
N LYS A 258 -26.02 -8.09 -11.62
CA LYS A 258 -25.36 -7.84 -12.90
C LYS A 258 -23.84 -7.92 -12.75
N SER A 259 -23.18 -8.52 -13.74
CA SER A 259 -21.74 -8.72 -13.72
C SER A 259 -20.97 -7.45 -14.13
N PRO A 260 -19.99 -7.00 -13.31
CA PRO A 260 -19.06 -5.94 -13.70
C PRO A 260 -18.19 -6.28 -14.91
N LYS A 261 -18.15 -7.55 -15.34
CA LYS A 261 -17.44 -8.01 -16.55
C LYS A 261 -17.83 -7.27 -17.84
N THR A 262 -19.00 -6.61 -17.84
CA THR A 262 -19.44 -5.77 -18.97
C THR A 262 -18.63 -4.48 -19.11
N ILE A 263 -17.95 -4.03 -18.05
CA ILE A 263 -17.09 -2.86 -18.05
C ILE A 263 -15.68 -3.28 -18.47
N HIS A 264 -15.13 -2.65 -19.50
CA HIS A 264 -13.75 -2.86 -19.94
C HIS A 264 -12.84 -1.71 -19.53
N THR A 265 -13.38 -0.50 -19.39
CA THR A 265 -12.62 0.72 -19.07
C THR A 265 -13.31 1.51 -17.99
N ILE A 266 -12.53 2.01 -17.02
CA ILE A 266 -12.99 2.98 -16.03
C ILE A 266 -12.19 4.27 -16.21
N VAL A 267 -12.90 5.40 -16.31
CA VAL A 267 -12.31 6.73 -16.42
C VAL A 267 -12.54 7.47 -15.10
N VAL A 268 -11.46 7.80 -14.40
CA VAL A 268 -11.50 8.56 -13.14
C VAL A 268 -11.16 10.02 -13.44
N LEU A 269 -12.06 10.92 -13.08
CA LEU A 269 -11.90 12.36 -13.15
C LEU A 269 -11.54 12.90 -11.76
N LYS A 270 -10.44 13.64 -11.67
CA LYS A 270 -9.94 14.21 -10.42
C LYS A 270 -9.40 15.63 -10.63
N HIS A 271 -9.36 16.41 -9.55
CA HIS A 271 -8.64 17.68 -9.49
C HIS A 271 -7.42 17.56 -8.58
N GLU A 272 -6.34 18.24 -8.93
CA GLU A 272 -5.16 18.36 -8.06
C GLU A 272 -5.53 19.12 -6.78
N ASP A 273 -5.12 18.60 -5.63
CA ASP A 273 -5.15 19.34 -4.36
C ASP A 273 -3.77 19.33 -3.68
N PRO A 274 -2.95 20.38 -3.88
CA PRO A 274 -1.63 20.47 -3.27
C PRO A 274 -1.69 20.57 -1.74
N ASN A 275 -2.82 21.00 -1.18
CA ASN A 275 -2.98 21.24 0.25
C ASN A 275 -3.74 20.13 0.97
N ARG A 276 -3.95 18.96 0.36
CA ARG A 276 -4.78 17.88 0.94
C ARG A 276 -4.37 17.48 2.35
N TRP A 277 -3.06 17.48 2.63
CA TRP A 277 -2.51 17.04 3.91
C TRP A 277 -2.66 18.07 5.03
N GLN A 278 -2.93 19.33 4.67
CA GLN A 278 -3.14 20.46 5.58
C GLN A 278 -4.62 20.66 5.92
N LYS A 279 -5.53 19.91 5.28
CA LYS A 279 -6.98 20.02 5.47
C LYS A 279 -7.54 18.84 6.25
N ALA A 280 -8.68 19.05 6.87
CA ALA A 280 -9.53 18.01 7.43
C ALA A 280 -10.96 18.15 6.87
N PRO A 281 -11.63 17.06 6.47
CA PRO A 281 -11.13 15.68 6.39
C PRO A 281 -10.12 15.48 5.25
N ARG A 282 -9.16 14.56 5.43
CA ARG A 282 -8.12 14.22 4.41
C ARG A 282 -8.61 13.25 3.32
N LYS A 283 -9.82 12.71 3.51
CA LYS A 283 -10.42 11.66 2.67
C LYS A 283 -11.06 12.28 1.44
N ASP A 284 -10.82 11.66 0.29
CA ASP A 284 -11.54 11.98 -0.94
C ASP A 284 -12.83 11.15 -1.01
N CYS A 285 -13.89 11.76 -1.52
CA CYS A 285 -15.14 11.10 -1.86
C CYS A 285 -15.12 10.67 -3.32
N CYS A 286 -15.70 9.50 -3.59
CA CYS A 286 -15.91 8.99 -4.94
C CYS A 286 -17.39 9.05 -5.32
N ARG A 287 -17.70 9.33 -6.59
CA ARG A 287 -19.06 9.28 -7.13
C ARG A 287 -19.07 8.58 -8.48
N VAL A 288 -20.06 7.72 -8.69
CA VAL A 288 -20.32 7.11 -9.99
C VAL A 288 -21.06 8.13 -10.86
N LEU A 289 -20.49 8.48 -12.01
CA LEU A 289 -21.10 9.41 -12.96
C LEU A 289 -21.96 8.65 -13.97
N PRO A 290 -23.00 9.30 -14.54
CA PRO A 290 -23.73 8.73 -15.66
C PRO A 290 -22.80 8.44 -16.84
N SER A 291 -22.85 7.23 -17.38
CA SER A 291 -22.14 6.88 -18.61
C SER A 291 -23.11 6.80 -19.79
N ILE A 292 -22.67 7.31 -20.93
CA ILE A 292 -23.39 7.26 -22.21
C ILE A 292 -22.86 6.08 -23.06
N GLU A 293 -21.61 5.69 -22.84
CA GLU A 293 -20.92 4.67 -23.63
C GLU A 293 -21.01 3.29 -22.96
N GLU A 294 -21.43 2.29 -23.73
CA GLU A 294 -21.43 0.92 -23.25
C GLU A 294 -20.01 0.45 -22.93
N GLY A 295 -19.86 -0.24 -21.80
CA GLY A 295 -18.56 -0.79 -21.36
C GLY A 295 -17.58 0.21 -20.72
N ILE A 296 -17.93 1.49 -20.67
CA ILE A 296 -17.14 2.52 -19.97
C ILE A 296 -17.88 2.99 -18.71
N MET A 297 -17.18 3.02 -17.58
CA MET A 297 -17.67 3.58 -16.33
C MET A 297 -16.90 4.88 -16.02
N TYR A 298 -17.62 5.95 -15.69
CA TYR A 298 -17.03 7.21 -15.28
C TYR A 298 -17.13 7.37 -13.77
N LEU A 299 -16.02 7.70 -13.12
CA LEU A 299 -15.94 7.98 -11.69
C LEU A 299 -15.40 9.40 -11.48
N TRP A 300 -15.92 10.09 -10.49
CA TRP A 300 -15.35 11.33 -9.99
C TRP A 300 -14.73 11.09 -8.62
N VAL A 301 -13.50 11.56 -8.41
CA VAL A 301 -12.80 11.50 -7.12
C VAL A 301 -12.31 12.89 -6.75
N GLY A 302 -12.71 13.37 -5.58
CA GLY A 302 -12.33 14.70 -5.11
C GLY A 302 -12.77 14.94 -3.68
N HIS A 303 -12.80 16.21 -3.27
CA HIS A 303 -13.20 16.55 -1.91
C HIS A 303 -14.64 16.17 -1.63
N CYS A 304 -14.87 15.63 -0.44
CA CYS A 304 -16.22 15.43 0.07
C CYS A 304 -16.94 16.79 0.21
N GLY A 305 -18.18 16.84 -0.24
CA GLY A 305 -19.09 17.95 -0.01
C GLY A 305 -19.42 18.11 1.47
N HIS A 306 -20.09 19.21 1.82
CA HIS A 306 -20.50 19.45 3.21
C HIS A 306 -21.44 18.35 3.69
N ASN A 307 -21.08 17.69 4.79
CA ASN A 307 -21.78 16.51 5.35
C ASN A 307 -21.90 15.31 4.40
N GLU A 308 -21.11 15.26 3.31
CA GLU A 308 -21.03 14.05 2.50
C GLU A 308 -20.28 12.99 3.28
N VAL A 309 -21.01 11.98 3.73
CA VAL A 309 -20.45 10.76 4.29
C VAL A 309 -20.56 9.66 3.23
N ILE A 310 -19.74 8.62 3.38
CA ILE A 310 -19.86 7.43 2.54
C ILE A 310 -21.12 6.69 3.00
N GLU A 311 -22.25 7.08 2.43
CA GLU A 311 -23.56 6.46 2.70
C GLU A 311 -23.74 5.23 1.81
N MET A 312 -24.17 4.13 2.44
CA MET A 312 -24.66 2.94 1.75
C MET A 312 -25.92 3.27 0.92
#